data_AF-A0A0T6ZDR6-F1
#
_entry.id   AF-A0A0T6ZDR6-F1
#
_cell.length_a   1.000
_cell.length_b   1.000
_cell.length_c   1.000
_cell.angle_alpha   90.00
_cell.angle_beta   90.00
_cell.angle_gamma   90.00
#
_symmetry.space_group_name_H-M   'P 1'
#
loop_
_entity.id
_entity.type
_entity.pdbx_description
1 polymer ?
#
loop_
_entity_poly.entity_id
_entity_poly.type
_entity_poly.pdbx_seq_one_letter_code
_entity_poly.pdbx_strand_id
1 'polypeptide(L)'
;MKATVLIQSIYLLGLNNHPEAAKKWVSVMHSLGAMTGVAHSLSISTASKLDLILRQLESEHWDDINTSQGDRLSFATDLISALSDSWILASYEPIRAACEQLRDRDEQNSKLSDLHYRLALVRMPIAKAEIKDAKRQKPEMLLHPVGEGDPSPKSYAADGSYIVPKAVCGATGATVWYPIDLKVRQTVAICRRDLSDEFLALFE
;
A
#
# COMPACT_ATOMS: atom_id res chain seq x y z
N MET A 1 -13.20 7.39 28.30
CA MET A 1 -11.96 7.39 27.49
C MET A 1 -12.24 8.12 26.18
N LYS A 2 -11.40 9.08 25.76
CA LYS A 2 -11.62 9.85 24.51
C LYS A 2 -11.01 9.11 23.31
N ALA A 3 -11.70 9.06 22.18
CA ALA A 3 -11.20 8.39 20.96
C ALA A 3 -9.83 8.93 20.50
N THR A 4 -9.60 10.23 20.64
CA THR A 4 -8.31 10.86 20.32
C THR A 4 -7.16 10.34 21.19
N VAL A 5 -7.42 9.99 22.44
CA VAL A 5 -6.41 9.41 23.36
C VAL A 5 -6.04 8.00 22.93
N LEU A 6 -7.01 7.21 22.44
CA LEU A 6 -6.75 5.87 21.90
C LEU A 6 -5.86 5.93 20.66
N ILE A 7 -6.19 6.80 19.69
CA ILE A 7 -5.37 6.99 18.48
C ILE A 7 -3.94 7.44 18.84
N GLN A 8 -3.82 8.39 19.77
CA GLN A 8 -2.51 8.83 20.26
C GLN A 8 -1.73 7.69 20.92
N SER A 9 -2.41 6.85 21.71
CA SER A 9 -1.77 5.72 22.40
C SER A 9 -1.24 4.69 21.39
N ILE A 10 -2.00 4.38 20.34
CA ILE A 10 -1.56 3.47 19.28
C ILE A 10 -0.31 4.03 18.57
N TYR A 11 -0.31 5.33 18.27
CA TYR A 11 0.87 5.97 17.65
C TYR A 11 2.10 5.92 18.57
N LEU A 12 1.93 6.19 19.87
CA LEU A 12 3.01 6.11 20.86
C LEU A 12 3.54 4.67 21.01
N LEU A 13 2.66 3.66 20.99
CA LEU A 13 3.04 2.26 20.96
C LEU A 13 3.84 1.93 19.69
N GLY A 14 3.38 2.40 18.53
CA GLY A 14 4.10 2.23 17.26
C GLY A 14 5.50 2.87 17.28
N LEU A 15 5.65 4.06 17.87
CA LEU A 15 6.96 4.69 18.05
C LEU A 15 7.89 3.86 18.95
N ASN A 16 7.35 3.32 20.05
CA ASN A 16 8.11 2.54 21.02
C ASN A 16 8.51 1.17 20.47
N ASN A 17 7.60 0.49 19.77
CA ASN A 17 7.77 -0.87 19.29
C ASN A 17 8.45 -0.95 17.91
N HIS A 18 8.45 0.16 17.15
CA HIS A 18 9.10 0.24 15.83
C HIS A 18 10.05 1.47 15.72
N PRO A 19 11.04 1.62 16.62
CA PRO A 19 11.90 2.80 16.66
C PRO A 19 12.76 2.96 15.40
N GLU A 20 13.23 1.85 14.81
CA GLU A 20 14.01 1.89 13.58
C GLU A 20 13.17 2.39 12.39
N ALA A 21 11.91 1.97 12.27
CA ALA A 21 11.02 2.47 11.24
C ALA A 21 10.76 3.97 11.41
N ALA A 22 10.52 4.42 12.66
CA ALA A 22 10.34 5.84 12.97
C ALA A 22 11.57 6.68 12.58
N LYS A 23 12.78 6.18 12.87
CA LYS A 23 14.04 6.83 12.48
C LYS A 23 14.23 6.88 10.96
N LYS A 24 13.95 5.78 10.25
CA LYS A 24 14.03 5.75 8.78
C LYS A 24 13.04 6.72 8.13
N TRP A 25 11.83 6.85 8.67
CA TRP A 25 10.86 7.85 8.21
C TRP A 25 11.39 9.27 8.31
N VAL A 26 12.10 9.61 9.40
CA VAL A 26 12.76 10.91 9.54
C VAL A 26 13.80 11.12 8.44
N SER A 27 14.63 10.11 8.18
CA SER A 27 15.60 10.16 7.07
C SER A 27 14.94 10.39 5.71
N VAL A 28 13.91 9.59 5.38
CA VAL A 28 13.15 9.72 4.13
C VAL A 28 12.52 11.11 3.99
N MET A 29 11.91 11.65 5.06
CA MET A 29 11.32 12.99 5.04
C MET A 29 12.35 14.08 4.69
N HIS A 30 13.55 14.00 5.26
CA HIS A 30 14.64 14.94 4.99
C HIS A 30 15.22 14.77 3.58
N SER A 31 15.55 13.55 3.19
CA SER A 31 16.16 13.26 1.87
C SER A 31 15.23 13.58 0.72
N LEU A 32 13.96 13.16 0.80
CA LEU A 32 12.96 13.48 -0.22
C LEU A 32 12.68 14.98 -0.25
N GLY A 33 12.59 15.63 0.92
CA GLY A 33 12.42 17.08 1.02
C GLY A 33 13.55 17.90 0.42
N ALA A 34 14.80 17.47 0.64
CA ALA A 34 15.96 18.11 0.04
C ALA A 34 15.97 17.97 -1.49
N MET A 35 15.50 16.82 -2.00
CA MET A 35 15.47 16.50 -3.42
C MET A 35 14.32 17.21 -4.16
N THR A 36 13.12 17.23 -3.59
CA THR A 36 11.88 17.63 -4.30
C THR A 36 11.11 18.79 -3.63
N GLY A 37 11.63 19.32 -2.52
CA GLY A 37 11.10 20.48 -1.81
C GLY A 37 10.29 20.15 -0.55
N VAL A 38 10.11 21.16 0.31
CA VAL A 38 9.55 21.02 1.67
C VAL A 38 8.11 20.49 1.71
N ALA A 39 7.33 20.70 0.63
CA ALA A 39 5.96 20.19 0.53
C ALA A 39 5.93 18.66 0.63
N HIS A 40 6.89 17.95 0.03
CA HIS A 40 6.99 16.50 0.14
C HIS A 40 7.24 16.05 1.58
N SER A 41 8.13 16.72 2.33
CA SER A 41 8.40 16.37 3.73
C SER A 41 7.13 16.41 4.59
N LEU A 42 6.27 17.40 4.39
CA LEU A 42 5.01 17.53 5.14
C LEU A 42 4.02 16.42 4.78
N SER A 43 3.89 16.09 3.50
CA SER A 43 3.03 14.99 3.06
C SER A 43 3.51 13.63 3.59
N ILE A 44 4.82 13.38 3.54
CA ILE A 44 5.41 12.14 4.08
C ILE A 44 5.26 12.06 5.61
N SER A 45 5.27 13.17 6.34
CA SER A 45 5.03 13.17 7.79
C SER A 45 3.65 12.61 8.16
N THR A 46 2.65 12.79 7.31
CA THR A 46 1.32 12.22 7.55
C THR A 46 1.32 10.71 7.26
N ALA A 47 1.95 10.30 6.15
CA ALA A 47 2.10 8.90 5.80
C ALA A 47 2.91 8.11 6.85
N SER A 48 3.96 8.71 7.44
CA SER A 48 4.80 8.06 8.45
C SER A 48 4.07 7.80 9.76
N LYS A 49 3.24 8.75 10.21
CA LYS A 49 2.41 8.55 11.41
C LYS A 49 1.42 7.41 11.22
N LEU A 50 0.76 7.39 10.07
CA LEU A 50 -0.20 6.34 9.73
C LEU A 50 0.51 4.99 9.55
N ASP A 51 1.72 4.97 8.97
CA ASP A 51 2.53 3.75 8.90
C ASP A 51 2.80 3.17 10.30
N LEU A 52 3.30 3.97 11.24
CA LEU A 52 3.62 3.50 12.58
C LEU A 52 2.38 2.99 13.34
N ILE A 53 1.24 3.64 13.17
CA ILE A 53 -0.06 3.16 13.68
C ILE A 53 -0.40 1.81 13.06
N LEU A 54 -0.34 1.70 11.74
CA LEU A 54 -0.64 0.46 11.02
C LEU A 54 0.32 -0.65 11.45
N ARG A 55 1.62 -0.37 11.58
CA ARG A 55 2.61 -1.37 11.99
C ARG A 55 2.28 -2.00 13.34
N GLN A 56 1.80 -1.19 14.29
CA GLN A 56 1.36 -1.66 15.59
C GLN A 56 0.08 -2.51 15.48
N LEU A 57 -0.94 -1.99 14.80
CA LEU A 57 -2.22 -2.69 14.62
C LEU A 57 -2.07 -4.01 13.87
N GLU A 58 -1.21 -4.07 12.86
CA GLU A 58 -0.91 -5.27 12.09
C GLU A 58 -0.23 -6.34 12.96
N SER A 59 0.67 -5.93 13.86
CA SER A 59 1.32 -6.86 14.79
C SER A 59 0.31 -7.46 15.77
N GLU A 60 -0.56 -6.64 16.34
CA GLU A 60 -1.66 -7.10 17.21
C GLU A 60 -2.63 -8.02 16.44
N HIS A 61 -2.96 -7.66 15.20
CA HIS A 61 -3.85 -8.46 14.36
C HIS A 61 -3.24 -9.81 14.00
N TRP A 62 -1.93 -9.86 13.78
CA TRP A 62 -1.20 -11.11 13.57
C TRP A 62 -1.25 -12.00 14.81
N ASP A 63 -1.05 -11.43 16.00
CA ASP A 63 -1.19 -12.16 17.27
C ASP A 63 -2.61 -12.73 17.41
N ASP A 64 -3.65 -11.94 17.14
CA ASP A 64 -5.05 -12.35 17.21
C ASP A 64 -5.36 -13.53 16.26
N ILE A 65 -4.89 -13.46 15.01
CA ILE A 65 -5.09 -14.50 14.00
C ILE A 65 -4.45 -15.82 14.41
N ASN A 66 -3.28 -15.77 15.05
CA ASN A 66 -2.54 -16.97 15.45
C ASN A 66 -3.00 -17.55 16.78
N THR A 67 -3.63 -16.75 17.65
CA THR A 67 -4.07 -17.18 18.98
C THR A 67 -5.55 -17.57 19.02
N SER A 68 -6.39 -17.03 18.14
CA SER A 68 -7.84 -17.24 18.17
C SER A 68 -8.29 -18.42 17.30
N GLN A 69 -8.86 -19.47 17.93
CA GLN A 69 -9.58 -20.51 17.20
C GLN A 69 -10.95 -19.99 16.74
N GLY A 70 -10.99 -19.37 15.55
CA GLY A 70 -12.20 -19.24 14.75
C GLY A 70 -13.16 -18.12 15.11
N ASP A 71 -12.88 -16.90 14.62
CA ASP A 71 -13.79 -16.21 13.69
C ASP A 71 -12.99 -15.16 12.90
N ARG A 72 -12.87 -15.35 11.58
CA ARG A 72 -11.76 -14.83 10.76
C ARG A 72 -11.96 -13.41 10.18
N LEU A 73 -13.05 -12.73 10.55
CA LEU A 73 -13.36 -11.37 10.11
C LEU A 73 -13.78 -10.52 11.31
N SER A 74 -12.80 -10.09 12.09
CA SER A 74 -13.05 -9.14 13.18
C SER A 74 -13.21 -7.73 12.60
N PHE A 75 -13.99 -6.87 13.26
CA PHE A 75 -14.08 -5.44 12.95
C PHE A 75 -12.70 -4.75 12.82
N ALA A 76 -11.69 -5.27 13.53
CA ALA A 76 -10.31 -4.80 13.42
C ALA A 76 -9.71 -5.03 12.02
N THR A 77 -10.05 -6.15 11.37
CA THR A 77 -9.59 -6.50 10.01
C THR A 77 -10.03 -5.43 9.00
N ASP A 78 -11.31 -5.07 9.03
CA ASP A 78 -11.88 -4.06 8.12
C ASP A 78 -11.28 -2.67 8.39
N LEU A 79 -11.07 -2.33 9.67
CA LEU A 79 -10.46 -1.06 10.05
C LEU A 79 -8.99 -0.97 9.58
N ILE A 80 -8.21 -2.04 9.77
CA ILE A 80 -6.81 -2.12 9.30
C ILE A 80 -6.77 -2.02 7.77
N SER A 81 -7.67 -2.70 7.06
CA SER A 81 -7.79 -2.62 5.60
C SER A 81 -8.11 -1.19 5.13
N ALA A 82 -9.05 -0.50 5.78
CA ALA A 82 -9.42 0.88 5.45
C ALA A 82 -8.27 1.89 5.73
N LEU A 83 -7.56 1.70 6.84
CA LEU A 83 -6.37 2.51 7.17
C LEU A 83 -5.23 2.22 6.18
N SER A 84 -5.07 0.96 5.75
CA SER A 84 -4.08 0.57 4.75
C SER A 84 -4.34 1.24 3.39
N ASP A 85 -5.60 1.27 2.94
CA ASP A 85 -5.98 2.01 1.73
C ASP A 85 -5.70 3.51 1.86
N SER A 86 -6.01 4.09 3.02
CA SER A 86 -5.72 5.50 3.32
C SER A 86 -4.22 5.79 3.28
N TRP A 87 -3.39 4.86 3.76
CA TRP A 87 -1.94 4.97 3.70
C TRP A 87 -1.42 4.91 2.27
N ILE A 88 -1.97 4.03 1.41
CA ILE A 88 -1.63 3.98 -0.01
C ILE A 88 -1.92 5.33 -0.68
N LEU A 89 -3.08 5.93 -0.42
CA LEU A 89 -3.43 7.24 -0.97
C LEU A 89 -2.49 8.35 -0.49
N ALA A 90 -2.17 8.38 0.81
CA ALA A 90 -1.27 9.37 1.39
C ALA A 90 0.17 9.21 0.88
N SER A 91 0.61 7.99 0.58
CA SER A 91 1.97 7.66 0.14
C SER A 91 2.17 7.84 -1.37
N TYR A 92 1.14 7.55 -2.17
CA TYR A 92 1.22 7.53 -3.63
C TYR A 92 1.51 8.92 -4.23
N GLU A 93 0.75 9.95 -3.84
CA GLU A 93 0.86 11.26 -4.50
C GLU A 93 2.22 11.95 -4.31
N PRO A 94 2.83 11.97 -3.10
CA PRO A 94 4.17 12.52 -2.92
C PRO A 94 5.22 11.79 -3.78
N ILE A 95 5.13 10.47 -3.88
CA ILE A 95 6.04 9.65 -4.68
C ILE A 95 5.86 9.91 -6.18
N ARG A 96 4.61 9.96 -6.66
CA ARG A 96 4.31 10.33 -8.06
C ARG A 96 4.88 11.71 -8.40
N ALA A 97 4.60 12.70 -7.56
CA ALA A 97 5.06 14.08 -7.77
C ALA A 97 6.60 14.16 -7.76
N ALA A 98 7.26 13.41 -6.86
CA ALA A 98 8.72 13.32 -6.84
C ALA A 98 9.29 12.72 -8.13
N CYS A 99 8.72 11.61 -8.62
CA CYS A 99 9.12 11.01 -9.90
C CYS A 99 8.96 11.98 -11.08
N GLU A 100 7.86 12.74 -11.12
CA GLU A 100 7.61 13.72 -12.17
C GLU A 100 8.64 14.85 -12.16
N GLN A 101 8.92 15.43 -10.99
CA GLN A 101 9.92 16.49 -10.86
C GLN A 101 11.33 16.01 -11.24
N LEU A 102 11.71 14.81 -10.83
CA LEU A 102 13.02 14.24 -11.17
C LEU A 102 13.15 13.96 -12.67
N ARG A 103 12.07 13.49 -13.31
CA ARG A 103 12.05 13.30 -14.76
C ARG A 103 12.21 14.62 -15.51
N ASP A 104 11.58 15.69 -15.05
CA ASP A 104 11.70 17.02 -15.66
C ASP A 104 13.12 17.61 -15.53
N ARG A 105 13.91 17.11 -14.56
CA ARG A 105 15.32 17.48 -14.32
C ARG A 105 16.34 16.51 -14.92
N ASP A 106 15.89 15.41 -15.54
CA ASP A 106 16.73 14.29 -16.00
C ASP A 106 17.53 13.59 -14.87
N GLU A 107 16.99 13.61 -13.64
CA GLU A 107 17.59 13.04 -12.42
C GLU A 107 16.88 11.74 -11.99
N GLN A 108 16.78 10.76 -12.88
CA GLN A 108 15.98 9.57 -12.60
C GLN A 108 16.51 8.76 -11.40
N ASN A 109 15.61 8.35 -10.51
CA ASN A 109 15.89 7.45 -9.41
C ASN A 109 15.10 6.14 -9.61
N SER A 110 15.82 5.03 -9.80
CA SER A 110 15.21 3.72 -10.07
C SER A 110 14.39 3.21 -8.89
N LYS A 111 14.93 3.25 -7.66
CA LYS A 111 14.21 2.85 -6.45
C LYS A 111 12.89 3.60 -6.28
N LEU A 112 12.90 4.91 -6.52
CA LEU A 112 11.71 5.75 -6.46
C LEU A 112 10.70 5.37 -7.54
N SER A 113 11.18 5.10 -8.75
CA SER A 113 10.34 4.70 -9.89
C SER A 113 9.70 3.32 -9.67
N ASP A 114 10.44 2.38 -9.09
CA ASP A 114 9.95 1.04 -8.75
C ASP A 114 8.91 1.09 -7.64
N LEU A 115 9.16 1.87 -6.57
CA LEU A 115 8.17 2.09 -5.52
C LEU A 115 6.91 2.77 -6.06
N HIS A 116 7.07 3.80 -6.89
CA HIS A 116 5.94 4.48 -7.55
C HIS A 116 5.12 3.48 -8.36
N TYR A 117 5.78 2.60 -9.11
CA TYR A 117 5.12 1.58 -9.91
C TYR A 117 4.30 0.63 -9.04
N ARG A 118 4.87 0.09 -7.95
CA ARG A 118 4.14 -0.82 -7.06
C ARG A 118 2.98 -0.13 -6.34
N LEU A 119 3.16 1.11 -5.88
CA LEU A 119 2.07 1.91 -5.32
C LEU A 119 0.96 2.16 -6.34
N ALA A 120 1.30 2.39 -7.61
CA ALA A 120 0.33 2.58 -8.69
C ALA A 120 -0.54 1.34 -8.94
N LEU A 121 0.06 0.14 -8.88
CA LEU A 121 -0.66 -1.13 -9.04
C LEU A 121 -1.77 -1.30 -8.00
N VAL A 122 -1.53 -0.91 -6.75
CA VAL A 122 -2.53 -0.98 -5.68
C VAL A 122 -3.54 0.17 -5.75
N ARG A 123 -3.07 1.39 -6.04
CA ARG A 123 -3.89 2.61 -6.03
C ARG A 123 -4.87 2.68 -7.20
N MET A 124 -4.52 2.15 -8.36
CA MET A 124 -5.35 2.21 -9.56
C MET A 124 -6.12 0.90 -9.78
N PRO A 125 -7.46 0.89 -9.61
CA PRO A 125 -8.28 -0.24 -10.01
C PRO A 125 -8.14 -0.53 -11.51
N ILE A 126 -8.25 -1.80 -11.89
CA ILE A 126 -8.19 -2.27 -13.28
C ILE A 126 -9.19 -1.49 -14.15
N ALA A 127 -10.42 -1.30 -13.68
CA ALA A 127 -11.44 -0.53 -14.40
C ALA A 127 -11.01 0.92 -14.69
N LYS A 128 -10.20 1.56 -13.83
CA LYS A 128 -9.66 2.90 -14.10
C LYS A 128 -8.49 2.87 -15.07
N ALA A 129 -7.68 1.81 -15.07
CA ALA A 129 -6.64 1.61 -16.08
C ALA A 129 -7.27 1.42 -17.47
N GLU A 130 -8.33 0.61 -17.55
CA GLU A 130 -9.12 0.49 -18.77
C GLU A 130 -9.79 1.80 -19.16
N ILE A 131 -10.40 2.59 -18.27
CA ILE A 131 -10.98 3.89 -18.64
C ILE A 131 -9.89 4.86 -19.14
N LYS A 132 -8.69 4.84 -18.55
CA LYS A 132 -7.54 5.67 -18.97
C LYS A 132 -7.01 5.26 -20.35
N ASP A 133 -7.06 3.97 -20.69
CA ASP A 133 -6.55 3.39 -21.93
C ASP A 133 -7.65 2.73 -22.79
N ALA A 134 -8.91 3.19 -22.68
CA ALA A 134 -10.16 2.51 -23.09
C ALA A 134 -10.30 2.15 -24.57
N LYS A 135 -9.27 2.45 -25.36
CA LYS A 135 -9.21 2.17 -26.79
C LYS A 135 -7.96 1.39 -27.21
N ARG A 136 -7.06 0.98 -26.30
CA ARG A 136 -5.69 0.62 -26.68
C ARG A 136 -5.21 -0.80 -26.45
N GLN A 137 -5.93 -1.69 -25.77
CA GLN A 137 -5.44 -3.07 -25.61
C GLN A 137 -6.45 -4.11 -26.07
N LYS A 138 -6.29 -4.54 -27.33
CA LYS A 138 -6.53 -5.92 -27.75
C LYS A 138 -5.21 -6.66 -27.50
N PRO A 139 -5.17 -7.84 -26.84
CA PRO A 139 -6.25 -8.80 -26.61
C PRO A 139 -7.02 -8.63 -25.29
N GLU A 140 -8.14 -9.33 -25.16
CA GLU A 140 -8.96 -9.41 -23.94
C GLU A 140 -8.10 -9.76 -22.72
N MET A 141 -8.27 -8.99 -21.64
CA MET A 141 -7.59 -9.21 -20.37
C MET A 141 -8.27 -10.37 -19.64
N LEU A 142 -7.47 -11.33 -19.18
CA LEU A 142 -7.94 -12.46 -18.38
C LEU A 142 -7.70 -12.17 -16.90
N LEU A 143 -8.76 -12.29 -16.10
CA LEU A 143 -8.77 -12.12 -14.64
C LEU A 143 -8.80 -13.50 -13.98
N HIS A 144 -7.99 -13.71 -12.94
CA HIS A 144 -8.09 -14.91 -12.11
C HIS A 144 -9.06 -14.69 -10.94
N PRO A 145 -10.10 -15.52 -10.79
CA PRO A 145 -11.04 -15.38 -9.68
C PRO A 145 -10.38 -15.70 -8.33
N VAL A 146 -10.77 -14.97 -7.29
CA VAL A 146 -10.38 -15.24 -5.90
C VAL A 146 -11.60 -15.78 -5.14
N GLY A 147 -11.52 -17.00 -4.61
CA GLY A 147 -12.59 -17.66 -3.86
C GLY A 147 -12.70 -19.17 -4.15
N GLU A 148 -13.71 -19.83 -3.57
CA GLU A 148 -14.04 -21.22 -3.93
C GLU A 148 -14.79 -21.24 -5.28
N GLY A 149 -14.15 -21.78 -6.31
CA GLY A 149 -14.71 -21.84 -7.66
C GLY A 149 -13.69 -22.30 -8.69
N ASP A 150 -14.07 -22.25 -9.97
CA ASP A 150 -13.17 -22.53 -11.08
C ASP A 150 -12.00 -21.53 -11.09
N PRO A 151 -10.73 -21.96 -10.91
CA PRO A 151 -9.57 -21.08 -10.91
C PRO A 151 -9.16 -20.60 -12.30
N SER A 152 -9.88 -21.03 -13.35
CA SER A 152 -9.58 -20.66 -14.72
C SER A 152 -9.65 -19.13 -14.93
N PRO A 153 -8.71 -18.57 -15.72
CA PRO A 153 -8.78 -17.16 -16.10
C PRO A 153 -10.08 -16.87 -16.88
N LYS A 154 -10.79 -15.81 -16.50
CA LYS A 154 -12.02 -15.33 -17.17
C LYS A 154 -11.77 -14.00 -17.87
N SER A 155 -12.37 -13.76 -19.03
CA SER A 155 -12.31 -12.46 -19.68
C SER A 155 -12.90 -11.37 -18.79
N TYR A 156 -12.32 -10.17 -18.86
CA TYR A 156 -12.83 -8.99 -18.17
C TYR A 156 -14.32 -8.77 -18.46
N ALA A 157 -15.11 -8.54 -17.40
CA ALA A 157 -16.50 -8.17 -17.48
C ALA A 157 -16.78 -6.99 -16.54
N ALA A 158 -17.74 -6.14 -16.90
CA ALA A 158 -18.21 -5.03 -16.08
C ALA A 158 -19.15 -5.51 -14.95
N ASP A 159 -18.75 -6.57 -14.24
CA ASP A 159 -19.55 -7.30 -13.24
C ASP A 159 -19.00 -7.17 -11.81
N GLY A 160 -17.94 -6.37 -11.61
CA GLY A 160 -17.26 -6.18 -10.33
C GLY A 160 -16.01 -7.04 -10.13
N SER A 161 -15.69 -7.95 -11.06
CA SER A 161 -14.45 -8.76 -11.05
C SER A 161 -13.16 -7.93 -11.09
N TYR A 162 -13.25 -6.62 -11.39
CA TYR A 162 -12.16 -5.65 -11.38
C TYR A 162 -11.85 -5.04 -10.02
N ILE A 163 -12.65 -5.33 -8.98
CA ILE A 163 -12.35 -4.91 -7.60
C ILE A 163 -11.11 -5.69 -7.16
N VAL A 164 -10.04 -4.98 -6.78
CA VAL A 164 -8.79 -5.60 -6.36
C VAL A 164 -9.05 -6.46 -5.11
N PRO A 165 -8.86 -7.79 -5.18
CA PRO A 165 -9.05 -8.66 -4.03
C PRO A 165 -8.06 -8.32 -2.92
N LYS A 166 -8.47 -8.54 -1.68
CA LYS A 166 -7.62 -8.34 -0.50
C LYS A 166 -7.64 -9.57 0.40
N ALA A 167 -6.53 -9.77 1.10
CA ALA A 167 -6.42 -10.74 2.18
C ALA A 167 -5.58 -10.16 3.32
N VAL A 168 -5.46 -10.93 4.40
CA VAL A 168 -4.53 -10.65 5.50
C VAL A 168 -3.26 -11.48 5.31
N CYS A 169 -2.11 -10.84 5.48
CA CYS A 169 -0.81 -11.50 5.44
C CYS A 169 -0.63 -12.38 6.69
N GLY A 170 -0.54 -13.70 6.50
CA GLY A 170 -0.34 -14.63 7.61
C GLY A 170 0.99 -14.48 8.36
N ALA A 171 1.95 -13.73 7.82
CA ALA A 171 3.25 -13.50 8.46
C ALA A 171 3.33 -12.17 9.24
N THR A 172 2.44 -11.21 8.95
CA THR A 172 2.56 -9.86 9.52
C THR A 172 1.24 -9.24 9.97
N GLY A 173 0.08 -9.85 9.67
CA GLY A 173 -1.24 -9.26 9.91
C GLY A 173 -1.56 -8.08 8.99
N ALA A 174 -0.69 -7.77 8.04
CA ALA A 174 -0.86 -6.66 7.11
C ALA A 174 -1.89 -6.94 6.01
N THR A 175 -2.46 -5.88 5.45
CA THR A 175 -3.28 -5.99 4.24
C THR A 175 -2.43 -6.43 3.05
N VAL A 176 -2.89 -7.43 2.30
CA VAL A 176 -2.34 -7.85 1.02
C VAL A 176 -3.35 -7.56 -0.07
N TRP A 177 -2.94 -6.84 -1.11
CA TRP A 177 -3.72 -6.64 -2.32
C TRP A 177 -3.24 -7.58 -3.41
N TYR A 178 -4.15 -7.99 -4.29
CA TYR A 178 -3.86 -8.82 -5.46
C TYR A 178 -4.20 -8.09 -6.77
N PRO A 179 -3.53 -6.96 -7.09
CA PRO A 179 -3.77 -6.28 -8.35
C PRO A 179 -3.25 -7.10 -9.53
N ILE A 180 -3.79 -6.83 -10.72
CA ILE A 180 -3.27 -7.35 -11.97
C ILE A 180 -2.25 -6.37 -12.52
N ASP A 181 -1.02 -6.85 -12.68
CA ASP A 181 0.03 -6.13 -13.38
C ASP A 181 -0.15 -6.35 -14.89
N LEU A 182 -0.53 -5.28 -15.60
CA LEU A 182 -0.74 -5.32 -17.05
C LEU A 182 0.55 -5.44 -17.87
N LYS A 183 1.71 -5.05 -17.31
CA LYS A 183 3.00 -5.18 -18.00
C LYS A 183 3.40 -6.64 -18.12
N VAL A 184 3.25 -7.40 -17.04
CA VAL A 184 3.58 -8.85 -17.02
C VAL A 184 2.36 -9.75 -17.22
N ARG A 185 1.14 -9.19 -17.24
CA ARG A 185 -0.15 -9.88 -17.39
C ARG A 185 -0.40 -10.94 -16.33
N GLN A 186 -0.07 -10.63 -15.08
CA GLN A 186 -0.21 -11.55 -13.96
C GLN A 186 -0.79 -10.82 -12.76
N THR A 187 -1.53 -11.57 -11.93
CA THR A 187 -1.88 -11.12 -10.58
C THR A 187 -0.64 -11.17 -9.71
N VAL A 188 -0.35 -10.07 -9.02
CA VAL A 188 0.80 -9.97 -8.10
C VAL A 188 0.29 -9.74 -6.69
N ALA A 189 0.90 -10.39 -5.69
CA ALA A 189 0.62 -10.12 -4.29
C ALA A 189 1.45 -8.92 -3.83
N ILE A 190 0.80 -7.89 -3.29
CA ILE A 190 1.46 -6.70 -2.74
C ILE A 190 1.02 -6.54 -1.30
N CYS A 191 1.95 -6.74 -0.36
CA CYS A 191 1.72 -6.53 1.06
C CYS A 191 1.99 -5.07 1.44
N ARG A 192 1.14 -4.50 2.30
CA ARG A 192 1.30 -3.13 2.81
C ARG A 192 2.63 -2.93 3.55
N ARG A 193 3.06 -3.93 4.33
CA ARG A 193 4.32 -3.88 5.08
C ARG A 193 5.52 -3.78 4.14
N ASP A 194 5.53 -4.60 3.09
CA ASP A 194 6.60 -4.59 2.07
C ASP A 194 6.71 -3.24 1.37
N LEU A 195 5.57 -2.64 0.97
CA LEU A 195 5.56 -1.30 0.37
C LEU A 195 6.13 -0.23 1.31
N SER A 196 5.81 -0.34 2.60
CA SER A 196 6.35 0.56 3.61
C SER A 196 7.84 0.35 3.80
N ASP A 197 8.32 -0.89 3.87
CA ASP A 197 9.74 -1.20 4.00
C ASP A 197 10.54 -0.73 2.77
N GLU A 198 9.99 -0.86 1.56
CA GLU A 198 10.56 -0.29 0.33
C GLU A 198 10.62 1.25 0.37
N PHE A 199 9.57 1.89 0.89
CA PHE A 199 9.57 3.33 1.12
C PHE A 199 10.72 3.73 2.06
N LEU A 200 10.85 3.02 3.18
CA LEU A 200 11.89 3.27 4.17
C LEU A 200 13.31 3.04 3.62
N ALA A 201 13.46 2.17 2.61
CA ALA A 201 14.74 1.82 1.98
C ALA A 201 15.13 2.70 0.77
N LEU A 202 14.35 3.74 0.44
CA LEU A 202 14.57 4.60 -0.73
C LEU A 202 15.98 5.22 -0.78
N PHE A 203 16.54 5.56 0.38
CA PHE A 203 17.82 6.27 0.51
C PHE A 203 18.88 5.50 1.31
N GLU A 204 18.73 4.17 1.37
CA GLU A 204 19.76 3.25 1.87
C GLU A 204 20.77 2.87 0.78
#